data_AF-A0A1M7TQ55-F1
#
_entry.id   AF-A0A1M7TQ55-F1
#
_cell.length_a   1.000
_cell.length_b   1.000
_cell.length_c   1.000
_cell.angle_alpha   90.00
_cell.angle_beta   90.00
_cell.angle_gamma   90.00
#
_symmetry.space_group_name_H-M   'P 1'
#
loop_
_entity.id
_entity.type
_entity.pdbx_description
1 polymer ?
#
loop_
_entity_poly.entity_id
_entity_poly.type
_entity_poly.pdbx_seq_one_letter_code
_entity_poly.pdbx_strand_id
1 'polypeptide(L)' 'MSNLTREERFEIIEKSMAASKAGNDDEAMRIAKQLPIAPWLAKAGKEVWGKDFLLENGYNLSEAEAEYGKDWLSQ' A
#
# COMPACT_ATOMS: atom_id res chain seq x y z
N MET A 1 8.35 -8.48 6.94
CA MET A 1 8.82 -8.67 5.56
C MET A 1 7.60 -8.80 4.69
N SER A 2 7.42 -7.93 3.72
CA SER A 2 6.43 -8.17 2.68
C SER A 2 6.86 -9.39 1.86
N ASN A 3 5.90 -10.24 1.52
CA ASN A 3 6.15 -11.48 0.81
C ASN A 3 6.34 -11.29 -0.71
N LEU A 4 6.38 -10.04 -1.19
CA LEU A 4 6.53 -9.75 -2.60
C LEU A 4 7.99 -9.80 -3.01
N THR A 5 8.28 -10.64 -4.01
CA THR A 5 9.57 -10.66 -4.70
C THR A 5 9.79 -9.35 -5.47
N ARG A 6 11.02 -9.14 -5.93
CA ARG A 6 11.35 -7.99 -6.76
C ARG A 6 10.54 -8.04 -8.07
N GLU A 7 10.42 -9.21 -8.66
CA GLU A 7 9.67 -9.44 -9.89
C GLU A 7 8.19 -9.11 -9.72
N GLU A 8 7.55 -9.58 -8.65
CA GLU A 8 6.13 -9.29 -8.37
C GLU A 8 5.87 -7.79 -8.17
N ARG A 9 6.81 -7.09 -7.51
CA ARG A 9 6.73 -5.63 -7.37
C ARG A 9 6.81 -4.93 -8.72
N PHE A 10 7.73 -5.36 -9.59
CA PHE A 10 7.84 -4.81 -10.94
C PHE A 10 6.56 -5.03 -11.75
N GLU A 11 5.97 -6.23 -11.69
CA GLU A 11 4.71 -6.49 -12.39
C GLU A 11 3.57 -5.59 -11.91
N ILE A 12 3.45 -5.34 -10.61
CA ILE A 12 2.44 -4.43 -10.06
C ILE A 12 2.67 -3.01 -10.59
N ILE A 13 3.91 -2.54 -10.60
CA ILE A 13 4.27 -1.21 -11.11
C ILE A 13 3.96 -1.11 -12.60
N GLU A 14 4.32 -2.10 -13.41
CA GLU A 14 4.03 -2.13 -14.84
C GLU A 14 2.53 -2.09 -15.13
N LYS A 15 1.74 -2.91 -14.42
CA LYS A 15 0.26 -2.95 -14.57
C LYS A 15 -0.36 -1.61 -14.18
N SER A 16 0.08 -1.01 -13.07
CA SER A 16 -0.39 0.31 -12.63
C SER A 16 -0.05 1.40 -13.66
N MET A 17 1.18 1.42 -14.17
CA MET A 17 1.58 2.38 -15.21
C MET A 17 0.81 2.17 -16.51
N ALA A 18 0.54 0.93 -16.91
CA ALA A 18 -0.27 0.63 -18.10
C ALA A 18 -1.71 1.15 -17.94
N ALA A 19 -2.32 0.96 -16.77
CA ALA A 19 -3.66 1.48 -16.47
C ALA A 19 -3.71 3.01 -16.52
N SER A 20 -2.73 3.70 -15.93
CA SER A 20 -2.66 5.17 -15.96
C SER A 20 -2.41 5.69 -17.38
N LYS A 21 -1.52 5.04 -18.17
CA LYS A 21 -1.33 5.38 -19.59
C LYS A 21 -2.59 5.21 -20.44
N ALA A 22 -3.49 4.30 -20.03
CA ALA A 22 -4.79 4.11 -20.66
C ALA A 22 -5.87 5.10 -20.15
N GLY A 23 -5.52 6.01 -19.23
CA GLY A 23 -6.44 6.98 -18.63
C GLY A 23 -7.31 6.43 -17.50
N ASN A 24 -7.03 5.20 -17.02
CA ASN A 24 -7.75 4.59 -15.90
C ASN A 24 -6.97 4.78 -14.60
N ASP A 25 -6.95 6.01 -14.09
CA ASP A 25 -6.18 6.37 -12.90
C ASP A 25 -6.70 5.69 -11.61
N ASP A 26 -8.01 5.47 -11.49
CA ASP A 26 -8.59 4.75 -10.36
C ASP A 26 -8.09 3.31 -10.28
N GLU A 27 -8.03 2.63 -11.43
CA GLU A 27 -7.51 1.27 -11.54
C GLU A 27 -5.99 1.25 -11.30
N ALA A 28 -5.27 2.24 -11.85
CA ALA A 28 -3.84 2.39 -11.60
C ALA A 28 -3.54 2.52 -10.10
N MET A 29 -4.32 3.34 -9.39
CA MET A 29 -4.21 3.53 -7.95
C MET A 29 -4.55 2.25 -7.18
N ARG A 30 -5.62 1.54 -7.57
CA ARG A 30 -6.02 0.27 -6.96
C ARG A 30 -4.92 -0.78 -7.11
N ILE A 31 -4.26 -0.85 -8.26
CA ILE A 31 -3.14 -1.75 -8.51
C ILE A 31 -1.92 -1.32 -7.67
N ALA A 32 -1.58 -0.04 -7.66
CA ALA A 32 -0.43 0.48 -6.91
C ALA A 32 -0.53 0.20 -5.40
N LYS A 33 -1.73 0.27 -4.82
CA LYS A 33 -1.99 -0.01 -3.40
C LYS A 33 -1.70 -1.46 -2.98
N GLN A 34 -1.53 -2.38 -3.93
CA GLN A 34 -1.05 -3.74 -3.65
C GLN A 34 0.41 -3.76 -3.20
N LEU A 35 1.20 -2.74 -3.56
CA LEU A 35 2.54 -2.56 -3.02
C LEU A 35 2.45 -2.16 -1.55
N PRO A 36 3.24 -2.80 -0.67
CA PRO A 36 3.37 -2.38 0.70
C PRO A 36 3.78 -0.91 0.74
N ILE A 37 2.99 -0.09 1.40
CA ILE A 37 3.38 1.28 1.68
C ILE A 37 4.53 1.25 2.68
N ALA A 38 5.50 2.15 2.50
CA ALA A 38 6.62 2.24 3.42
C ALA A 38 6.12 2.49 4.86
N PRO A 39 6.69 1.82 5.89
CA PRO A 39 6.20 1.93 7.27
C PRO A 39 6.06 3.37 7.78
N TRP A 40 7.05 4.22 7.50
CA TRP A 40 7.01 5.64 7.90
C TRP A 40 5.86 6.42 7.24
N LEU A 41 5.50 6.11 5.99
CA LEU A 41 4.34 6.69 5.31
C LEU A 41 3.04 6.15 5.91
N ALA A 42 2.98 4.86 6.23
CA ALA A 42 1.84 4.26 6.90
C ALA A 42 1.57 4.92 8.27
N LYS A 43 2.64 5.19 9.03
CA LYS A 43 2.59 5.90 10.31
C LYS A 43 2.08 7.33 10.14
N ALA A 44 2.66 8.10 9.23
CA ALA A 44 2.19 9.46 8.95
C ALA A 44 0.72 9.47 8.49
N GLY A 45 0.33 8.52 7.63
CA GLY A 45 -1.05 8.39 7.17
C GLY A 45 -2.03 8.08 8.31
N LYS A 46 -1.64 7.18 9.23
CA LYS A 46 -2.44 6.88 10.43
C LYS A 46 -2.59 8.10 11.33
N GLU A 47 -1.52 8.90 11.51
CA GLU A 47 -1.54 10.11 12.34
C GLU A 47 -2.41 11.22 11.74
N VAL A 48 -2.42 11.37 10.41
CA VAL A 48 -3.13 12.46 9.72
C VAL A 48 -4.59 12.11 9.43
N TRP A 49 -4.87 10.89 8.96
CA TRP A 49 -6.20 10.47 8.49
C TRP A 49 -6.88 9.42 9.35
N GLY A 50 -6.15 8.83 10.30
CA GLY A 50 -6.63 7.70 11.09
C GLY A 50 -6.41 6.36 10.42
N LYS A 51 -6.51 5.30 11.22
CA LYS A 51 -6.35 3.91 10.76
C LYS A 51 -7.44 3.47 9.78
N ASP A 52 -8.68 3.92 10.00
CA ASP A 52 -9.83 3.49 9.22
C ASP A 52 -9.68 3.95 7.77
N PHE A 53 -9.15 5.17 7.56
CA PHE A 53 -8.82 5.66 6.23
C PHE A 53 -7.87 4.70 5.48
N LEU A 54 -6.81 4.22 6.12
CA LEU A 54 -5.83 3.34 5.49
C LEU A 54 -6.44 1.97 5.13
N LEU A 55 -7.28 1.43 6.02
CA LEU A 55 -7.96 0.15 5.83
C LEU A 55 -9.04 0.23 4.74
N GLU A 56 -9.90 1.24 4.81
CA GLU A 56 -10.99 1.46 3.85
C GLU A 56 -10.46 1.77 2.46
N ASN A 57 -9.31 2.44 2.36
CA ASN A 57 -8.67 2.71 1.07
C ASN A 57 -7.88 1.52 0.51
N GLY A 58 -7.75 0.41 1.24
CA GLY A 58 -7.11 -0.82 0.77
C GLY A 58 -5.60 -0.74 0.62
N TYR A 59 -4.91 0.08 1.44
CA TYR A 59 -3.46 0.11 1.44
C TYR A 59 -2.87 -1.20 1.96
N ASN A 60 -1.83 -1.72 1.31
CA ASN A 60 -1.07 -2.83 1.84
C ASN A 60 -0.15 -2.35 2.99
N LEU A 61 -0.51 -2.71 4.22
CA LEU A 61 0.18 -2.29 5.46
C LEU A 61 1.13 -3.37 6.01
N SER A 62 1.38 -4.46 5.27
CA SER A 62 2.14 -5.63 5.75
C SER A 62 3.56 -5.30 6.23
N GLU A 63 4.23 -4.31 5.63
CA GLU A 63 5.54 -3.85 6.10
C GLU A 63 5.45 -3.05 7.38
N ALA A 64 4.41 -2.21 7.52
CA ALA A 64 4.18 -1.44 8.74
C ALA A 64 3.82 -2.34 9.93
N GLU A 65 3.00 -3.38 9.72
CA GLU A 65 2.71 -4.39 10.73
C GLU A 65 3.97 -5.18 11.12
N ALA A 66 4.86 -5.46 10.17
CA ALA A 66 6.12 -6.14 10.46
C ALA A 66 7.11 -5.25 11.25
N GLU A 67 7.09 -3.94 11.04
CA GLU A 67 7.98 -2.99 11.74
C GLU A 67 7.44 -2.57 13.10
N TYR A 68 6.14 -2.25 13.20
CA TYR A 68 5.51 -1.69 14.41
C TYR A 68 4.75 -2.73 15.25
N GLY A 69 4.58 -3.95 14.74
CA GLY A 69 3.86 -5.04 15.40
C GLY A 69 2.41 -5.18 14.94
N LYS A 70 1.84 -6.38 15.14
CA LYS A 70 0.48 -6.76 14.68
C LYS A 70 -0.63 -5.91 15.29
N ASP A 71 -0.43 -5.37 16.48
CA ASP A 71 -1.43 -4.54 17.18
C ASP A 71 -1.29 -3.05 16.85
N TRP A 72 -0.36 -2.65 15.97
CA TRP A 72 -0.13 -1.25 15.63
C TRP A 72 -1.39 -0.55 15.09
N LEU A 73 -2.24 -1.26 14.34
CA LEU A 73 -3.52 -0.73 13.86
C LEU A 73 -4.63 -0.77 14.92
N SER A 74 -4.43 -1.48 16.02
CA SER A 74 -5.39 -1.55 17.13
C SER A 74 -5.13 -0.46 18.19
N GLN A 75 -3.92 0.09 18.22
CA GLN A 75 -3.49 1.18 19.11
C GLN A 75 -3.97 2.56 18.67
#